data_AF-A0A9E5EY05-F1
#
_entry.id   AF-A0A9E5EY05-F1
#
_cell.length_a   1.000
_cell.length_b   1.000
_cell.length_c   1.000
_cell.angle_alpha   90.00
_cell.angle_beta   90.00
_cell.angle_gamma   90.00
#
_symmetry.space_group_name_H-M   'P 1'
#
loop_
_entity.id
_entity.type
_entity.pdbx_description
1 polymer ?
#
loop_
_entity_poly.entity_id
_entity_poly.type
_entity_poly.pdbx_seq_one_letter_code
_entity_poly.pdbx_strand_id
1 'polypeptide(L)'
;MHKSNPIIPIIAVVLGFTYFCFQAYQPPEAVEGFHIQEFARLPIVDRGRVKPMDTFARVSLMVMNDGFQTFKPDISDKEKAELTTLKNKSSRTAEENKTFSSLSEKDKRQPAVRWLLDVMTSRFSDNHIAEKHKVFRIENDQLLGLLALQPRPGLRYSIEEFAPQIGELEKAGKAADQKENAKKDAFDKSVLQLAHHLQSYMEIASLQTPLVIPAGKGEDWKPFMQAALESRNANQADPNAGMNPTVSKFGEMLLSYLKNEPLNFNKALIEYRELITKELPVQSEISGFEVF
;
A
#
# COMPACT_ATOMS: atom_id res chain seq x y z
N MET A 1 0.76 -16.29 -73.67
CA MET A 1 1.24 -15.34 -72.63
C MET A 1 0.24 -15.36 -71.47
N HIS A 2 0.54 -16.05 -70.38
CA HIS A 2 -0.32 -16.08 -69.19
C HIS A 2 0.07 -14.88 -68.30
N LYS A 3 -0.82 -13.89 -68.15
CA LYS A 3 -0.61 -12.78 -67.21
C LYS A 3 -0.74 -13.32 -65.78
N SER A 4 0.35 -13.33 -65.02
CA SER A 4 0.36 -13.66 -63.61
C SER A 4 -0.42 -12.61 -62.82
N ASN A 5 -1.34 -13.07 -61.97
CA ASN A 5 -2.28 -12.21 -61.26
C ASN A 5 -1.58 -11.57 -60.04
N PRO A 6 -1.38 -10.24 -60.00
CA PRO A 6 -0.54 -9.57 -58.99
C PRO A 6 -1.12 -9.62 -57.57
N ILE A 7 -2.33 -10.13 -57.40
CA ILE A 7 -3.03 -10.23 -56.12
C ILE A 7 -2.45 -11.35 -55.24
N ILE A 8 -2.00 -12.45 -55.86
CA ILE A 8 -1.47 -13.63 -55.16
C ILE A 8 -0.21 -13.31 -54.32
N PRO A 9 0.82 -12.60 -54.85
CA PRO A 9 1.99 -12.24 -54.04
C PRO A 9 1.67 -11.25 -52.91
N ILE A 10 0.68 -10.36 -53.07
CA ILE A 10 0.30 -9.39 -52.03
C ILE A 10 -0.34 -10.09 -50.83
N ILE A 11 -1.23 -11.06 -51.08
CA ILE A 11 -1.85 -11.85 -50.01
C ILE A 11 -0.79 -12.64 -49.23
N ALA A 12 0.19 -13.23 -49.92
CA ALA A 12 1.28 -13.96 -49.27
C ALA A 12 2.13 -13.05 -48.37
N VAL A 13 2.39 -11.80 -48.78
CA VAL A 13 3.12 -10.82 -47.98
C VAL A 13 2.30 -10.38 -46.76
N VAL A 14 1.01 -10.10 -46.92
CA VAL A 14 0.14 -9.70 -45.80
C VAL A 14 0.00 -10.84 -44.78
N LEU A 15 -0.20 -12.08 -45.22
CA LEU A 15 -0.28 -13.24 -44.35
C LEU A 15 1.06 -13.54 -43.66
N GLY A 16 2.17 -13.37 -44.38
CA GLY A 16 3.51 -13.47 -43.80
C GLY A 16 3.76 -12.40 -42.74
N PHE A 17 3.33 -11.16 -43.00
CA PHE A 17 3.47 -10.05 -42.07
C PHE A 17 2.58 -10.21 -40.84
N THR A 18 1.32 -10.63 -41.00
CA THR A 18 0.45 -10.92 -39.85
C THR A 18 0.95 -12.10 -39.03
N TYR A 19 1.45 -13.15 -39.68
CA TYR A 19 2.07 -14.30 -39.00
C TYR A 19 3.34 -13.89 -38.26
N PHE A 20 4.19 -13.05 -38.87
CA PHE A 20 5.39 -12.52 -38.24
C PHE A 20 5.05 -11.59 -37.08
N CYS A 21 4.07 -10.68 -37.22
CA CYS A 21 3.56 -9.86 -36.14
C CYS A 21 2.95 -10.70 -35.01
N PHE A 22 2.29 -11.82 -35.33
CA PHE A 22 1.75 -12.75 -34.34
C PHE A 22 2.85 -13.54 -33.60
N GLN A 23 3.91 -13.96 -34.30
CA GLN A 23 5.09 -14.59 -33.67
C GLN A 23 5.95 -13.58 -32.88
N ALA A 24 6.05 -12.34 -33.36
CA ALA A 24 6.76 -11.26 -32.69
C ALA A 24 5.90 -10.58 -31.60
N TYR A 25 4.60 -10.89 -31.55
CA TYR A 25 3.72 -10.49 -30.46
C TYR A 25 4.07 -11.32 -29.24
N GLN A 26 5.01 -10.81 -28.46
CA GLN A 26 5.12 -11.20 -27.06
C GLN A 26 3.97 -10.49 -26.35
N PRO A 27 2.93 -11.19 -25.85
CA PRO A 27 2.01 -10.55 -24.93
C PRO A 27 2.88 -9.92 -23.82
N PRO A 28 2.59 -8.67 -23.39
CA PRO A 28 3.29 -8.09 -22.26
C PRO A 28 3.35 -9.15 -21.17
N GLU A 29 4.53 -9.43 -20.61
CA GLU A 29 4.65 -10.40 -19.51
C GLU A 29 3.46 -10.19 -18.59
N ALA A 30 2.62 -11.21 -18.44
CA ALA A 30 1.53 -11.16 -17.49
C ALA A 30 2.19 -11.00 -16.14
N VAL A 31 2.28 -9.77 -15.65
CA VAL A 31 3.03 -9.46 -14.44
C VAL A 31 2.39 -10.28 -13.34
N GLU A 32 3.10 -11.31 -12.85
CA GLU A 32 2.57 -12.31 -11.92
C GLU A 32 2.22 -11.71 -10.53
N GLY A 33 2.31 -10.39 -10.35
CA GLY A 33 2.08 -9.71 -9.10
C GLY A 33 1.55 -8.28 -9.23
N PHE A 34 1.34 -7.67 -8.07
CA PHE A 34 0.89 -6.29 -7.95
C PHE A 34 1.95 -5.32 -8.49
N HIS A 35 1.53 -4.33 -9.27
CA HIS A 35 2.37 -3.20 -9.69
C HIS A 35 2.58 -2.20 -8.53
N ILE A 36 3.20 -2.66 -7.46
CA ILE A 36 3.42 -1.89 -6.23
C ILE A 36 4.24 -0.62 -6.51
N GLN A 37 5.24 -0.69 -7.38
CA GLN A 37 6.07 0.44 -7.76
C GLN A 37 5.26 1.52 -8.49
N GLU A 38 4.33 1.14 -9.36
CA GLU A 38 3.46 2.10 -10.06
C GLU A 38 2.45 2.72 -9.09
N PHE A 39 1.89 1.94 -8.15
CA PHE A 39 1.08 2.50 -7.06
C PHE A 39 1.88 3.51 -6.22
N ALA A 40 3.16 3.24 -5.97
CA ALA A 40 4.05 4.12 -5.22
C ALA A 40 4.27 5.49 -5.90
N ARG A 41 4.12 5.57 -7.22
CA ARG A 41 4.26 6.79 -8.01
C ARG A 41 2.98 7.63 -8.07
N LEU A 42 1.84 7.12 -7.58
CA LEU A 42 0.60 7.88 -7.59
C LEU A 42 0.77 9.20 -6.82
N PRO A 43 0.35 10.34 -7.38
CA PRO A 43 0.35 11.59 -6.64
C PRO A 43 -0.75 11.56 -5.58
N ILE A 44 -0.40 12.08 -4.41
CA ILE A 44 -1.31 12.33 -3.28
C ILE A 44 -1.07 13.74 -2.76
N VAL A 45 -2.01 14.27 -1.97
CA VAL A 45 -1.77 15.48 -1.18
C VAL A 45 -1.62 15.09 0.29
N ASP A 46 -0.54 15.56 0.90
CA ASP A 46 -0.28 15.43 2.34
C ASP A 46 0.30 16.73 2.88
N ARG A 47 -0.36 17.28 3.91
CA ARG A 47 -0.09 18.62 4.49
C ARG A 47 -0.06 19.73 3.43
N GLY A 48 -1.03 19.71 2.51
CA GLY A 48 -1.18 20.72 1.46
C GLY A 48 -0.09 20.68 0.37
N ARG A 49 0.67 19.59 0.26
CA ARG A 49 1.67 19.41 -0.79
C ARG A 49 1.42 18.14 -1.59
N VAL A 50 1.43 18.27 -2.92
CA VAL A 50 1.45 17.13 -3.84
C VAL A 50 2.79 16.40 -3.72
N LYS A 51 2.77 15.08 -3.50
CA LYS A 51 3.96 14.22 -3.46
C LYS A 51 3.62 12.80 -3.92
N PRO A 52 4.62 11.97 -4.27
CA PRO A 52 4.37 10.56 -4.55
C PRO A 52 3.89 9.80 -3.30
N MET A 53 3.00 8.82 -3.50
CA MET A 53 2.52 7.90 -2.46
C MET A 53 3.67 7.24 -1.70
N ASP A 54 4.76 6.87 -2.38
CA ASP A 54 5.96 6.30 -1.74
C ASP A 54 6.56 7.24 -0.70
N THR A 55 6.59 8.55 -0.98
CA THR A 55 7.11 9.54 -0.03
C THR A 55 6.27 9.57 1.23
N PHE A 56 4.94 9.57 1.09
CA PHE A 56 4.05 9.48 2.24
C PHE A 56 4.25 8.18 3.01
N ALA A 57 4.28 7.04 2.32
CA ALA A 57 4.47 5.73 2.94
C ALA A 57 5.76 5.67 3.76
N ARG A 58 6.87 6.12 3.19
CA ARG A 58 8.18 6.15 3.85
C ARG A 58 8.20 7.07 5.06
N VAL A 59 7.62 8.26 4.95
CA VAL A 59 7.56 9.22 6.07
C VAL A 59 6.73 8.65 7.20
N SER A 60 5.53 8.13 6.90
CA SER A 60 4.63 7.53 7.89
C SER A 60 5.27 6.34 8.59
N LEU A 61 5.87 5.42 7.83
CA LEU A 61 6.57 4.26 8.41
C LEU A 61 7.79 4.69 9.23
N MET A 62 8.57 5.66 8.75
CA MET A 62 9.77 6.15 9.44
C MET A 62 9.45 6.77 10.81
N VAL A 63 8.34 7.51 10.90
CA VAL A 63 7.89 8.12 12.17
C VAL A 63 7.57 7.03 13.20
N MET A 64 6.86 5.98 12.81
CA MET A 64 6.52 4.87 13.72
C MET A 64 7.71 3.97 14.07
N ASN A 65 8.58 3.75 13.08
CA ASN A 65 9.64 2.76 13.12
C ASN A 65 11.03 3.34 13.48
N ASP A 66 11.05 4.60 13.92
CA ASP A 66 12.23 5.35 14.35
C ASP A 66 13.38 5.29 13.34
N GLY A 67 13.13 5.82 12.14
CA GLY A 67 14.16 6.01 11.11
C GLY A 67 14.19 4.96 9.99
N PHE A 68 13.45 3.86 10.09
CA PHE A 68 13.45 2.82 9.04
C PHE A 68 12.35 3.02 8.00
N GLN A 69 12.75 3.05 6.73
CA GLN A 69 11.86 3.19 5.56
C GLN A 69 11.41 1.85 4.95
N THR A 70 11.79 0.73 5.57
CA THR A 70 11.38 -0.62 5.17
C THR A 70 10.97 -1.41 6.41
N PHE A 71 10.11 -2.40 6.21
CA PHE A 71 9.65 -3.28 7.28
C PHE A 71 9.90 -4.74 6.88
N LYS A 72 9.94 -5.64 7.85
CA LYS A 72 9.99 -7.08 7.60
C LYS A 72 8.61 -7.64 7.97
N PRO A 73 7.84 -8.22 7.03
CA PRO A 73 6.57 -8.84 7.34
C PRO A 73 6.73 -9.92 8.41
N ASP A 74 5.76 -10.06 9.31
CA ASP A 74 5.75 -11.19 10.23
C ASP A 74 5.24 -12.42 9.49
N ILE A 75 6.16 -13.30 9.09
CA ILE A 75 5.82 -14.64 8.61
C ILE A 75 5.52 -15.54 9.81
N SER A 76 4.46 -16.35 9.71
CA SER A 76 4.09 -17.28 10.77
C SER A 76 5.22 -18.28 11.03
N ASP A 77 5.28 -18.85 12.24
CA ASP A 77 6.32 -19.82 12.56
C ASP A 77 6.24 -21.08 11.69
N LYS A 78 5.04 -21.42 11.21
CA LYS A 78 4.82 -22.45 10.19
C LYS A 78 5.49 -22.08 8.86
N GLU A 79 5.28 -20.86 8.37
CA GLU A 79 5.91 -20.36 7.15
C GLU A 79 7.44 -20.25 7.30
N LYS A 80 7.96 -19.88 8.46
CA LYS A 80 9.41 -19.89 8.76
C LYS A 80 9.96 -21.32 8.72
N ALA A 81 9.27 -22.26 9.35
CA ALA A 81 9.68 -23.67 9.35
C ALA A 81 9.64 -24.27 7.94
N GLU A 82 8.61 -23.94 7.16
CA GLU A 82 8.47 -24.35 5.76
C GLU A 82 9.57 -23.73 4.87
N LEU A 83 9.83 -22.43 5.00
CA LEU A 83 10.93 -21.75 4.32
C LEU A 83 12.29 -22.38 4.66
N THR A 84 12.51 -22.71 5.94
CA THR A 84 13.76 -23.37 6.38
C THR A 84 13.89 -24.78 5.81
N THR A 85 12.80 -25.54 5.79
CA THR A 85 12.74 -26.89 5.22
C THR A 85 13.04 -26.85 3.71
N LEU A 86 12.37 -25.96 2.98
CA LEU A 86 12.59 -25.76 1.55
C LEU A 86 14.02 -25.27 1.29
N LYS A 87 14.55 -24.33 2.09
CA LYS A 87 15.92 -23.82 1.97
C LYS A 87 16.97 -24.93 2.04
N ASN A 88 16.78 -25.90 2.92
CA ASN A 88 17.73 -26.99 3.17
C ASN A 88 17.57 -28.19 2.22
N LYS A 89 16.55 -28.19 1.35
CA LYS A 89 16.29 -29.29 0.41
C LYS A 89 17.23 -29.20 -0.81
N SER A 90 17.94 -30.28 -1.11
CA SER A 90 18.94 -30.34 -2.21
C SER A 90 18.35 -30.25 -3.62
N SER A 91 17.10 -30.68 -3.80
CA SER A 91 16.32 -30.54 -5.04
C SER A 91 14.86 -30.23 -4.69
N ARG A 92 14.28 -29.24 -5.39
CA ARG A 92 12.89 -28.79 -5.23
C ARG A 92 12.11 -29.04 -6.52
N THR A 93 10.83 -29.41 -6.42
CA THR A 93 9.92 -29.41 -7.57
C THR A 93 9.64 -27.99 -8.06
N ALA A 94 8.97 -27.84 -9.21
CA ALA A 94 8.55 -26.53 -9.73
C ALA A 94 7.62 -25.80 -8.75
N GLU A 95 6.67 -26.51 -8.15
CA GLU A 95 5.75 -25.98 -7.14
C GLU A 95 6.50 -25.57 -5.86
N GLU A 96 7.44 -26.39 -5.40
CA GLU A 96 8.27 -26.07 -4.24
C GLU A 96 9.20 -24.88 -4.49
N ASN A 97 9.70 -24.71 -5.72
CA ASN A 97 10.45 -23.51 -6.11
C ASN A 97 9.54 -22.27 -6.08
N LYS A 98 8.29 -22.37 -6.56
CA LYS A 98 7.33 -21.27 -6.48
C LYS A 98 7.00 -20.90 -5.04
N THR A 99 6.75 -21.88 -4.18
CA THR A 99 6.50 -21.66 -2.75
C THR A 99 7.73 -21.10 -2.03
N PHE A 100 8.93 -21.61 -2.32
CA PHE A 100 10.17 -21.10 -1.76
C PHE A 100 10.42 -19.64 -2.15
N SER A 101 10.24 -19.29 -3.43
CA SER A 101 10.37 -17.90 -3.89
C SER A 101 9.36 -17.00 -3.21
N SER A 102 8.09 -17.39 -3.13
CA SER A 102 7.02 -16.66 -2.41
C SER A 102 7.38 -16.40 -0.95
N LEU A 103 7.75 -17.45 -0.20
CA LEU A 103 8.10 -17.34 1.22
C LEU A 103 9.40 -16.57 1.44
N SER A 104 10.40 -16.74 0.56
CA SER A 104 11.65 -16.01 0.62
C SER A 104 11.44 -14.53 0.34
N GLU A 105 10.57 -14.15 -0.59
CA GLU A 105 10.21 -12.75 -0.80
C GLU A 105 9.49 -12.18 0.41
N LYS A 106 8.58 -12.95 1.03
CA LYS A 106 7.88 -12.53 2.26
C LYS A 106 8.84 -12.33 3.45
N ASP A 107 9.96 -13.06 3.50
CA ASP A 107 10.99 -12.94 4.55
C ASP A 107 11.97 -11.76 4.33
N LYS A 108 12.00 -11.18 3.12
CA LYS A 108 12.81 -9.99 2.82
C LYS A 108 12.17 -8.71 3.37
N ARG A 109 13.00 -7.68 3.56
CA ARG A 109 12.49 -6.32 3.85
C ARG A 109 11.64 -5.84 2.66
N GLN A 110 10.44 -5.40 2.97
CA GLN A 110 9.44 -4.90 2.03
C GLN A 110 9.43 -3.36 2.01
N PRO A 111 9.08 -2.75 0.87
CA PRO A 111 9.02 -1.29 0.75
C PRO A 111 7.88 -0.70 1.58
N ALA A 112 8.05 0.54 2.05
CA ALA A 112 7.04 1.21 2.89
C ALA A 112 5.64 1.25 2.25
N VAL A 113 5.57 1.39 0.92
CA VAL A 113 4.28 1.42 0.20
C VAL A 113 3.50 0.11 0.31
N ARG A 114 4.18 -1.03 0.45
CA ARG A 114 3.52 -2.33 0.72
C ARG A 114 2.90 -2.33 2.12
N TRP A 115 3.62 -1.81 3.12
CA TRP A 115 3.07 -1.63 4.46
C TRP A 115 1.87 -0.68 4.43
N LEU A 116 1.96 0.43 3.69
CA LEU A 116 0.84 1.37 3.56
C LEU A 116 -0.42 0.69 2.99
N LEU A 117 -0.28 -0.12 1.94
CA LEU A 117 -1.40 -0.89 1.37
C LEU A 117 -1.98 -1.89 2.38
N ASP A 118 -1.13 -2.58 3.15
CA ASP A 118 -1.60 -3.45 4.24
C ASP A 118 -2.42 -2.64 5.27
N VAL A 119 -1.96 -1.47 5.72
CA VAL A 119 -2.70 -0.61 6.67
C VAL A 119 -4.01 -0.09 6.07
N MET A 120 -3.98 0.42 4.84
CA MET A 120 -5.16 0.96 4.16
C MET A 120 -6.27 -0.07 3.95
N THR A 121 -5.91 -1.36 3.90
CA THR A 121 -6.86 -2.46 3.72
C THR A 121 -7.19 -3.20 5.02
N SER A 122 -6.52 -2.87 6.13
CA SER A 122 -6.58 -3.68 7.36
C SER A 122 -7.97 -3.73 7.99
N ARG A 123 -8.71 -2.62 7.99
CA ARG A 123 -10.09 -2.56 8.53
C ARG A 123 -11.11 -3.37 7.74
N PHE A 124 -10.76 -3.82 6.54
CA PHE A 124 -11.61 -4.62 5.66
C PHE A 124 -11.11 -6.07 5.55
N SER A 125 -10.05 -6.42 6.27
CA SER A 125 -9.39 -7.71 6.20
C SER A 125 -9.60 -8.54 7.46
N ASP A 126 -9.91 -9.82 7.29
CA ASP A 126 -10.04 -10.76 8.41
C ASP A 126 -8.68 -11.32 8.88
N ASN A 127 -7.60 -11.12 8.12
CA ASN A 127 -6.30 -11.75 8.40
C ASN A 127 -5.37 -10.95 9.33
N HIS A 128 -5.72 -9.69 9.62
CA HIS A 128 -5.00 -8.78 10.52
C HIS A 128 -3.49 -8.66 10.21
N ILE A 129 -3.11 -8.72 8.92
CA ILE A 129 -1.68 -8.70 8.51
C ILE A 129 -1.01 -7.39 8.94
N ALA A 130 -1.71 -6.25 8.83
CA ALA A 130 -1.11 -4.95 9.13
C ALA A 130 -0.77 -4.80 10.62
N GLU A 131 -1.65 -5.28 11.48
CA GLU A 131 -1.52 -5.21 12.94
C GLU A 131 -0.42 -6.13 13.47
N LYS A 132 0.04 -7.08 12.67
CA LYS A 132 1.17 -7.99 12.97
C LYS A 132 2.53 -7.40 12.61
N HIS A 133 2.57 -6.32 11.84
CA HIS A 133 3.83 -5.69 11.47
C HIS A 133 4.48 -5.04 12.69
N LYS A 134 5.70 -5.49 13.02
CA LYS A 134 6.49 -4.97 14.15
C LYS A 134 7.15 -3.63 13.80
N VAL A 135 6.31 -2.60 13.68
CA VAL A 135 6.71 -1.26 13.20
C VAL A 135 6.67 -0.17 14.28
N PHE A 136 6.18 -0.47 15.48
CA PHE A 136 6.16 0.48 16.60
C PHE A 136 7.40 0.29 17.46
N ARG A 137 8.33 1.23 17.43
CA ARG A 137 9.48 1.21 18.35
C ARG A 137 9.08 1.76 19.71
N ILE A 138 9.32 1.01 20.78
CA ILE A 138 8.97 1.37 22.16
C ILE A 138 10.19 1.13 23.05
N GLU A 139 10.84 2.22 23.49
CA GLU A 139 12.10 2.14 24.25
C GLU A 139 11.95 2.29 25.75
N ASN A 140 10.90 2.96 26.20
CA ASN A 140 10.71 3.28 27.60
C ASN A 140 10.25 2.05 28.38
N ASP A 141 11.04 1.59 29.35
CA ASP A 141 10.76 0.38 30.14
C ASP A 141 9.45 0.46 30.94
N GLN A 142 9.09 1.65 31.44
CA GLN A 142 7.81 1.83 32.14
C GLN A 142 6.63 1.70 31.18
N LEU A 143 6.77 2.20 29.95
CA LEU A 143 5.78 2.03 28.89
C LEU A 143 5.68 0.58 28.42
N LEU A 144 6.81 -0.13 28.30
CA LEU A 144 6.80 -1.58 28.03
C LEU A 144 6.04 -2.33 29.14
N GLY A 145 6.30 -1.99 30.40
CA GLY A 145 5.56 -2.53 31.55
C GLY A 145 4.06 -2.25 31.48
N LEU A 146 3.66 -1.01 31.18
CA LEU A 146 2.25 -0.61 31.00
C LEU A 146 1.56 -1.45 29.91
N LEU A 147 2.26 -1.71 28.81
CA LEU A 147 1.75 -2.47 27.66
C LEU A 147 1.92 -3.99 27.80
N ALA A 148 2.43 -4.46 28.94
CA ALA A 148 2.76 -5.88 29.19
C ALA A 148 3.72 -6.48 28.14
N LEU A 149 4.62 -5.67 27.60
CA LEU A 149 5.60 -6.07 26.58
C LEU A 149 6.94 -6.46 27.21
N GLN A 150 7.55 -7.52 26.69
CA GLN A 150 8.90 -7.91 27.08
C GLN A 150 9.95 -7.20 26.21
N PRO A 151 11.04 -6.66 26.80
CA PRO A 151 12.12 -6.05 26.04
C PRO A 151 12.79 -7.09 25.13
N ARG A 152 13.09 -6.71 23.88
CA ARG A 152 13.73 -7.58 22.89
C ARG A 152 14.66 -6.80 21.96
N PRO A 153 15.60 -7.47 21.26
CA PRO A 153 16.46 -6.80 20.29
C PRO A 153 15.67 -5.97 19.28
N GLY A 154 16.03 -4.70 19.14
CA GLY A 154 15.40 -3.76 18.22
C GLY A 154 14.13 -3.09 18.72
N LEU A 155 13.58 -3.47 19.88
CA LEU A 155 12.51 -2.76 20.60
C LEU A 155 11.28 -2.40 19.75
N ARG A 156 10.97 -3.25 18.76
CA ARG A 156 9.86 -3.07 17.82
C ARG A 156 8.75 -4.03 18.16
N TYR A 157 7.53 -3.54 18.14
CA TYR A 157 6.32 -4.26 18.50
C TYR A 157 5.23 -4.03 17.47
N SER A 158 4.30 -4.97 17.38
CA SER A 158 3.12 -4.89 16.54
C SER A 158 1.92 -4.42 17.37
N ILE A 159 0.89 -3.90 16.71
CA ILE A 159 -0.36 -3.51 17.40
C ILE A 159 -0.99 -4.73 18.07
N GLU A 160 -0.95 -5.89 17.43
CA GLU A 160 -1.47 -7.15 17.99
C GLU A 160 -0.87 -7.45 19.37
N GLU A 161 0.41 -7.17 19.58
CA GLU A 161 1.12 -7.47 20.84
C GLU A 161 0.67 -6.59 22.01
N PHE A 162 0.26 -5.34 21.77
CA PHE A 162 -0.17 -4.42 22.82
C PHE A 162 -1.65 -4.01 22.74
N ALA A 163 -2.40 -4.61 21.81
CA ALA A 163 -3.83 -4.34 21.62
C ALA A 163 -4.66 -4.45 22.91
N PRO A 164 -4.45 -5.47 23.78
CA PRO A 164 -5.20 -5.57 25.04
C PRO A 164 -4.97 -4.38 26.01
N GLN A 165 -3.87 -3.64 25.85
CA GLN A 165 -3.45 -2.54 26.74
C GLN A 165 -3.65 -1.15 26.11
N ILE A 166 -4.26 -1.05 24.92
CA ILE A 166 -4.54 0.24 24.27
C ILE A 166 -5.37 1.15 25.20
N GLY A 167 -6.33 0.60 25.94
CA GLY A 167 -7.12 1.39 26.90
C GLY A 167 -6.28 2.02 28.03
N GLU A 168 -5.22 1.33 28.48
CA GLU A 168 -4.30 1.89 29.48
C GLU A 168 -3.37 2.93 28.86
N LEU A 169 -2.92 2.71 27.62
CA LEU A 169 -2.17 3.71 26.85
C LEU A 169 -2.97 5.01 26.68
N GLU A 170 -4.25 4.91 26.33
CA GLU A 170 -5.14 6.08 26.19
C GLU A 170 -5.32 6.84 27.52
N LYS A 171 -5.52 6.12 28.62
CA LYS A 171 -5.63 6.73 29.96
C LYS A 171 -4.34 7.46 30.34
N ALA A 172 -3.19 6.81 30.15
CA ALA A 172 -1.89 7.40 30.40
C ALA A 172 -1.65 8.63 29.50
N GLY A 173 -2.03 8.56 28.23
CA GLY A 173 -1.92 9.66 27.27
C GLY A 173 -2.74 10.88 27.69
N LYS A 174 -3.99 10.68 28.12
CA LYS A 174 -4.84 11.76 28.64
C LYS A 174 -4.24 12.40 29.89
N ALA A 175 -3.70 11.60 30.81
CA ALA A 175 -3.06 12.11 32.02
C ALA A 175 -1.77 12.91 31.70
N ALA A 176 -0.96 12.43 30.75
CA ALA A 176 0.25 13.10 30.30
C ALA A 176 -0.07 14.43 29.59
N ASP A 177 -1.11 14.46 28.75
CA ASP A 177 -1.50 15.65 27.98
C ASP A 177 -1.91 16.83 28.88
N GLN A 178 -2.58 16.54 30.00
CA GLN A 178 -3.00 17.53 31.01
C GLN A 178 -1.84 18.20 31.76
N LYS A 179 -0.64 17.60 31.78
CA LYS A 179 0.52 18.18 32.44
C LYS A 179 1.08 19.34 31.61
N GLU A 180 1.55 20.40 32.26
CA GLU A 180 2.36 21.42 31.59
C GLU A 180 3.60 20.80 30.93
N ASN A 181 4.01 21.27 29.75
CA ASN A 181 5.12 20.67 28.99
C ASN A 181 6.43 20.57 29.78
N ALA A 182 6.73 21.54 30.66
CA ALA A 182 7.92 21.54 31.51
C ALA A 182 7.87 20.48 32.63
N LYS A 183 6.68 19.96 32.96
CA LYS A 183 6.45 18.95 34.01
C LYS A 183 6.30 17.53 33.45
N LYS A 184 6.30 17.35 32.12
CA LYS A 184 6.24 16.04 31.47
C LYS A 184 7.59 15.32 31.62
N ASP A 185 7.57 14.16 32.27
CA ASP A 185 8.75 13.31 32.42
C ASP A 185 9.04 12.48 31.15
N ALA A 186 10.04 11.60 31.20
CA ALA A 186 10.39 10.75 30.07
C ALA A 186 9.28 9.74 29.72
N PHE A 187 8.54 9.25 30.70
CA PHE A 187 7.42 8.33 30.50
C PHE A 187 6.24 9.04 29.83
N ASP A 188 5.87 10.23 30.31
CA ASP A 188 4.82 11.07 29.71
C ASP A 188 5.09 11.32 28.21
N LYS A 189 6.34 11.67 27.88
CA LYS A 189 6.77 11.91 26.49
C LYS A 189 6.66 10.65 25.63
N SER A 190 7.11 9.50 26.15
CA SER A 190 7.03 8.22 25.43
C SER A 190 5.58 7.77 25.22
N VAL A 191 4.72 7.94 26.21
CA VAL A 191 3.29 7.64 26.11
C VAL A 191 2.64 8.50 25.02
N LEU A 192 2.86 9.82 25.05
CA LEU A 192 2.31 10.73 24.05
C LEU A 192 2.83 10.44 22.64
N GLN A 193 4.11 10.12 22.51
CA GLN A 193 4.71 9.71 21.23
C GLN A 193 4.02 8.47 20.67
N LEU A 194 3.89 7.40 21.47
CA LEU A 194 3.24 6.17 21.02
C LEU A 194 1.76 6.39 20.70
N ALA A 195 1.05 7.18 21.50
CA ALA A 195 -0.35 7.55 21.25
C ALA A 195 -0.50 8.30 19.92
N HIS A 196 0.38 9.25 19.60
CA HIS A 196 0.38 9.95 18.31
C HIS A 196 0.70 9.02 17.13
N HIS A 197 1.64 8.09 17.31
CA HIS A 197 1.97 7.08 16.30
C HIS A 197 0.77 6.18 16.02
N LEU A 198 0.10 5.69 17.08
CA LEU A 198 -1.10 4.87 16.96
C LEU A 198 -2.25 5.65 16.30
N GLN A 199 -2.46 6.91 16.68
CA GLN A 199 -3.46 7.77 16.05
C GLN A 199 -3.18 7.94 14.54
N SER A 200 -1.93 8.21 14.16
CA SER A 200 -1.52 8.33 12.75
C SER A 200 -1.76 7.03 11.97
N TYR A 201 -1.48 5.87 12.57
CA TYR A 201 -1.81 4.56 12.00
C TYR A 201 -3.33 4.42 11.78
N MET A 202 -4.14 4.79 12.77
CA MET A 202 -5.60 4.66 12.71
C MET A 202 -6.24 5.57 11.65
N GLU A 203 -5.67 6.76 11.41
CA GLU A 203 -6.10 7.65 10.34
C GLU A 203 -5.85 7.07 8.95
N ILE A 204 -4.70 6.41 8.75
CA ILE A 204 -4.40 5.67 7.50
C ILE A 204 -5.35 4.49 7.35
N ALA A 205 -5.51 3.68 8.41
CA ALA A 205 -6.36 2.49 8.40
C ALA A 205 -7.83 2.83 8.17
N SER A 206 -8.29 3.99 8.62
CA SER A 206 -9.65 4.52 8.37
C SER A 206 -9.79 5.29 7.06
N LEU A 207 -8.73 5.33 6.24
CA LEU A 207 -8.70 6.00 4.93
C LEU A 207 -9.03 7.51 5.01
N GLN A 208 -8.64 8.13 6.12
CA GLN A 208 -8.76 9.58 6.37
C GLN A 208 -7.52 10.35 5.92
N THR A 209 -6.41 9.65 5.69
CA THR A 209 -5.16 10.18 5.15
C THR A 209 -4.44 9.08 4.36
N PRO A 210 -3.69 9.39 3.28
CA PRO A 210 -3.52 10.71 2.67
C PRO A 210 -4.76 11.14 1.86
N LEU A 211 -4.71 12.35 1.31
CA LEU A 211 -5.72 12.84 0.37
C LEU A 211 -5.41 12.25 -1.01
N VAL A 212 -6.35 11.44 -1.52
CA VAL A 212 -6.15 10.65 -2.73
C VAL A 212 -7.21 10.92 -3.79
N ILE A 213 -8.30 11.61 -3.49
CA ILE A 213 -9.35 11.88 -4.48
C ILE A 213 -9.34 13.36 -4.86
N PRO A 214 -8.98 13.74 -6.10
CA PRO A 214 -9.12 15.12 -6.56
C PRO A 214 -10.58 15.59 -6.45
N ALA A 215 -10.78 16.79 -5.92
CA ALA A 215 -12.08 17.45 -5.74
C ALA A 215 -12.21 18.73 -6.58
N GLY A 216 -11.38 18.87 -7.62
CA GLY A 216 -11.35 20.01 -8.53
C GLY A 216 -9.98 20.12 -9.21
N LYS A 217 -9.72 21.26 -9.86
CA LYS A 217 -8.42 21.54 -10.47
C LYS A 217 -7.43 22.03 -9.40
N GLY A 218 -6.28 21.36 -9.27
CA GLY A 218 -5.20 21.80 -8.36
C GLY A 218 -5.05 20.92 -7.12
N GLU A 219 -4.86 21.55 -5.96
CA GLU A 219 -4.51 20.88 -4.69
C GLU A 219 -5.72 20.54 -3.80
N ASP A 220 -6.94 20.81 -4.28
CA ASP A 220 -8.17 20.45 -3.57
C ASP A 220 -8.43 18.94 -3.70
N TRP A 221 -7.90 18.17 -2.75
CA TRP A 221 -7.99 16.72 -2.70
C TRP A 221 -8.67 16.28 -1.40
N LYS A 222 -9.38 15.16 -1.45
CA LYS A 222 -10.14 14.61 -0.33
C LYS A 222 -9.57 13.27 0.13
N PRO A 223 -9.73 12.91 1.41
CA PRO A 223 -9.55 11.54 1.86
C PRO A 223 -10.50 10.60 1.12
N PHE A 224 -10.05 9.37 0.88
CA PHE A 224 -10.87 8.37 0.19
C PHE A 224 -12.20 8.13 0.91
N MET A 225 -12.18 7.97 2.25
CA MET A 225 -13.39 7.65 3.00
C MET A 225 -14.44 8.76 2.88
N GLN A 226 -14.03 10.03 2.96
CA GLN A 226 -14.92 11.17 2.77
C GLN A 226 -15.53 11.17 1.37
N ALA A 227 -14.69 11.06 0.33
CA ALA A 227 -15.15 11.07 -1.05
C ALA A 227 -16.07 9.87 -1.38
N ALA A 228 -15.81 8.71 -0.77
CA ALA A 228 -16.65 7.53 -0.91
C ALA A 228 -18.04 7.71 -0.29
N LEU A 229 -18.13 8.33 0.90
CA LEU A 229 -19.40 8.65 1.54
C LEU A 229 -20.19 9.71 0.74
N GLU A 230 -19.52 10.77 0.28
CA GLU A 230 -20.13 11.79 -0.57
C GLU A 230 -20.67 11.18 -1.87
N SER A 231 -19.87 10.35 -2.55
CA SER A 231 -20.28 9.65 -3.77
C SER A 231 -21.46 8.71 -3.53
N ARG A 232 -21.48 7.98 -2.40
CA ARG A 232 -22.60 7.10 -2.05
C ARG A 232 -23.87 7.91 -1.81
N ASN A 233 -23.79 8.99 -1.04
CA ASN A 233 -24.93 9.84 -0.72
C ASN A 233 -25.50 10.52 -1.97
N ALA A 234 -24.64 10.98 -2.88
CA ALA A 234 -25.05 11.56 -4.16
C ALA A 234 -25.79 10.51 -5.03
N ASN A 235 -25.24 9.30 -5.16
CA ASN A 235 -25.86 8.22 -5.91
C ASN A 235 -27.17 7.71 -5.26
N GLN A 236 -27.34 7.86 -3.95
CA GLN A 236 -28.60 7.59 -3.27
C GLN A 236 -29.66 8.66 -3.55
N ALA A 237 -29.25 9.94 -3.66
CA ALA A 237 -30.15 11.05 -3.94
C ALA A 237 -30.58 11.10 -5.42
N ASP A 238 -29.67 10.76 -6.34
CA ASP A 238 -29.94 10.62 -7.77
C ASP A 238 -29.18 9.40 -8.34
N PRO A 239 -29.86 8.25 -8.52
CA PRO A 239 -29.25 7.05 -9.09
C PRO A 239 -28.69 7.23 -10.50
N ASN A 240 -29.08 8.28 -11.24
CA ASN A 240 -28.54 8.56 -12.57
C ASN A 240 -27.19 9.29 -12.53
N ALA A 241 -26.84 9.90 -11.39
CA ALA A 241 -25.56 10.58 -11.22
C ALA A 241 -24.37 9.59 -11.21
N GLY A 242 -24.63 8.32 -10.82
CA GLY A 242 -23.62 7.29 -10.71
C GLY A 242 -22.62 7.53 -9.58
N MET A 243 -21.71 6.57 -9.39
CA MET A 243 -20.59 6.72 -8.45
C MET A 243 -19.48 7.57 -9.10
N ASN A 244 -18.77 8.36 -8.30
CA ASN A 244 -17.58 9.08 -8.74
C ASN A 244 -16.57 8.06 -9.32
N PRO A 245 -16.13 8.20 -10.58
CA PRO A 245 -15.24 7.23 -11.22
C PRO A 245 -13.91 7.07 -10.51
N THR A 246 -13.33 8.16 -10.01
CA THR A 246 -12.03 8.16 -9.30
C THR A 246 -12.13 7.43 -7.98
N VAL A 247 -13.20 7.67 -7.22
CA VAL A 247 -13.52 6.90 -6.00
C VAL A 247 -13.69 5.42 -6.33
N SER A 248 -14.42 5.11 -7.40
CA SER A 248 -14.68 3.73 -7.80
C SER A 248 -13.38 2.97 -8.11
N LYS A 249 -12.47 3.59 -8.86
CA LYS A 249 -11.19 2.96 -9.25
C LYS A 249 -10.20 2.86 -8.10
N PHE A 250 -10.15 3.84 -7.21
CA PHE A 250 -9.33 3.73 -6.01
C PHE A 250 -9.84 2.62 -5.07
N GLY A 251 -11.17 2.52 -4.90
CA GLY A 251 -11.79 1.45 -4.12
C GLY A 251 -11.56 0.07 -4.74
N GLU A 252 -11.65 -0.05 -6.06
CA GLU A 252 -11.34 -1.29 -6.80
C GLU A 252 -9.89 -1.75 -6.55
N MET A 253 -8.91 -0.83 -6.57
CA MET A 253 -7.52 -1.17 -6.20
C MET A 253 -7.44 -1.77 -4.79
N LEU A 254 -8.01 -1.12 -3.77
CA LEU A 254 -7.94 -1.61 -2.38
C LEU A 254 -8.61 -2.97 -2.23
N LEU A 255 -9.77 -3.17 -2.87
CA LEU A 255 -10.51 -4.44 -2.84
C LEU A 255 -9.76 -5.56 -3.57
N SER A 256 -9.17 -5.28 -4.73
CA SER A 256 -8.38 -6.27 -5.47
C SER A 256 -7.09 -6.63 -4.75
N TYR A 257 -6.45 -5.67 -4.07
CA TYR A 257 -5.34 -5.96 -3.17
C TYR A 257 -5.73 -6.93 -2.07
N LEU A 258 -6.85 -6.64 -1.38
CA LEU A 258 -7.38 -7.46 -0.30
C LEU A 258 -7.71 -8.89 -0.75
N LYS A 259 -8.29 -9.05 -1.95
CA LYS A 259 -8.66 -10.34 -2.54
C LYS A 259 -7.50 -11.10 -3.18
N ASN A 260 -6.29 -10.53 -3.16
CA ASN A 260 -5.13 -11.08 -3.85
C ASN A 260 -5.33 -11.22 -5.39
N GLU A 261 -5.96 -10.22 -6.02
CA GLU A 261 -6.28 -10.17 -7.45
C GLU A 261 -5.38 -9.16 -8.20
N PRO A 262 -4.12 -9.49 -8.52
CA PRO A 262 -3.15 -8.55 -9.10
C PRO A 262 -3.58 -7.98 -10.44
N LEU A 263 -4.24 -8.78 -11.30
CA LEU A 263 -4.72 -8.30 -12.61
C LEU A 263 -5.75 -7.17 -12.46
N ASN A 264 -6.72 -7.34 -11.56
CA ASN A 264 -7.76 -6.34 -11.30
C ASN A 264 -7.18 -5.10 -10.63
N PHE A 265 -6.22 -5.28 -9.70
CA PHE A 265 -5.49 -4.18 -9.09
C PHE A 265 -4.75 -3.36 -10.15
N ASN A 266 -3.96 -4.01 -11.01
CA ASN A 266 -3.13 -3.36 -12.02
C ASN A 266 -4.00 -2.61 -13.04
N LYS A 267 -5.15 -3.18 -13.41
CA LYS A 267 -6.13 -2.51 -14.27
C LYS A 267 -6.73 -1.27 -13.60
N ALA A 268 -7.24 -1.41 -12.38
CA ALA A 268 -7.81 -0.30 -11.62
C ALA A 268 -6.81 0.84 -11.39
N LEU A 269 -5.53 0.49 -11.17
CA LEU A 269 -4.42 1.44 -11.04
C LEU A 269 -4.23 2.30 -12.28
N ILE A 270 -4.22 1.67 -13.47
CA ILE A 270 -4.06 2.37 -14.75
C ILE A 270 -5.23 3.33 -14.96
N GLU A 271 -6.46 2.84 -14.79
CA GLU A 271 -7.67 3.64 -14.99
C GLU A 271 -7.79 4.78 -13.98
N TYR A 272 -7.42 4.55 -12.72
CA TYR A 272 -7.33 5.61 -11.71
C TYR A 272 -6.32 6.68 -12.11
N ARG A 273 -5.13 6.29 -12.57
CA ARG A 273 -4.09 7.23 -13.03
C ARG A 273 -4.58 8.08 -14.20
N GLU A 274 -5.26 7.48 -15.17
CA GLU A 274 -5.85 8.18 -16.31
C GLU A 274 -6.89 9.23 -15.89
N LEU A 275 -7.69 8.93 -14.86
CA LEU A 275 -8.69 9.86 -14.32
C LEU A 275 -8.02 11.06 -13.65
N ILE A 276 -7.06 10.83 -12.76
CA ILE A 276 -6.44 11.94 -12.01
C ILE A 276 -5.49 12.79 -12.86
N THR A 277 -4.90 12.24 -13.93
CA THR A 277 -4.01 13.01 -14.82
C THR A 277 -4.76 14.13 -15.54
N LYS A 278 -6.06 13.97 -15.78
CA LYS A 278 -6.92 15.00 -16.39
C LYS A 278 -7.23 16.18 -15.46
N GLU A 279 -7.18 15.95 -14.15
CA GLU A 279 -7.54 16.93 -13.11
C GLU A 279 -6.33 17.66 -12.51
N LEU A 280 -5.12 17.14 -12.76
CA LEU A 280 -3.87 17.71 -12.27
C LEU A 280 -3.46 18.99 -13.05
N PRO A 281 -2.97 20.05 -12.36
CA PRO A 281 -2.46 21.24 -13.03
C PRO A 281 -1.12 20.97 -13.75
N VAL A 282 -0.86 21.65 -14.86
CA VAL A 282 0.38 21.51 -15.69
C VAL A 282 1.69 21.58 -14.88
N GLN A 283 1.71 22.27 -13.73
CA GLN A 283 2.89 22.34 -12.86
C GLN A 283 3.22 21.04 -12.10
N SER A 284 2.33 20.05 -12.03
CA SER A 284 2.67 18.73 -11.49
C SER A 284 3.46 17.84 -12.47
N GLU A 285 3.65 18.27 -13.72
CA GLU A 285 4.59 17.62 -14.65
C GLU A 285 6.05 17.96 -14.34
N ILE A 286 6.33 19.02 -13.58
CA ILE A 286 7.68 19.55 -13.42
C ILE A 286 8.25 19.10 -12.07
N SER A 287 9.11 18.07 -12.12
CA SER A 287 10.21 17.72 -11.18
C SER A 287 10.18 16.35 -10.50
N GLY A 288 9.24 15.43 -10.81
CA GLY A 288 9.19 14.12 -10.12
C GLY A 288 8.81 12.89 -10.94
N PHE A 289 8.42 13.05 -12.20
CA PHE A 289 7.93 11.94 -13.05
C PHE A 289 8.93 11.55 -14.14
N GLU A 290 10.24 11.79 -13.93
CA GLU A 290 11.25 11.33 -14.87
C GLU A 290 11.34 9.80 -14.85
N VAL A 291 11.17 9.27 -16.06
CA VAL A 291 11.30 7.89 -16.48
C VAL A 291 12.68 7.36 -16.09
N PHE A 292 12.70 6.29 -15.29
CA PHE A 292 13.81 5.34 -15.21
C PHE A 292 13.23 3.93 -15.08
#